data_AF-A0A534XHX2-F1
#
_entry.id   AF-A0A534XHX2-F1
#
_cell.length_a   1.000
_cell.length_b   1.000
_cell.length_c   1.000
_cell.angle_alpha   90.00
_cell.angle_beta   90.00
_cell.angle_gamma   90.00
#
_symmetry.space_group_name_H-M   'P 1'
#
loop_
_entity.id
_entity.type
_entity.pdbx_description
1 polymer ?
#
loop_
_entity_poly.entity_id
_entity_poly.type
_entity_poly.pdbx_seq_one_letter_code
_entity_poly.pdbx_strand_id
1 'polypeptide(L)'
;MKEPHDVRHRLPGEVLILKLPPVIATAADGQPDSRASLRDSRAVRAWDRLRPVRSTLCTALLFALGATPALAGAPQERVRQTVDAVSAVVNDPQLEASSKEHDRRERVAKVIHESFDFGTMARESLGPHWADLVPEQRDRFVGLFTQLFERSYDRLVLRFLAGSTTTYGAESVDAKRAVVKTALLRKGGDELPVDYRLTADGGVWKISDVVVDGVSLCGNFRAQFDKTMRASSYDGLVQRIETKLAEEK
;
A
#
# COMPACT_ATOMS: atom_id res chain seq x y z
N MET A 1 -59.68 1.31 -30.11
CA MET A 1 -58.88 2.45 -29.60
C MET A 1 -58.25 1.98 -28.29
N LYS A 2 -56.98 1.57 -28.36
CA LYS A 2 -56.16 1.12 -27.22
C LYS A 2 -55.24 2.29 -26.86
N GLU A 3 -55.11 2.59 -25.58
CA GLU A 3 -53.93 3.22 -24.94
C GLU A 3 -54.06 3.04 -23.41
N PRO A 4 -52.94 2.93 -22.67
CA PRO A 4 -52.76 1.81 -21.75
C PRO A 4 -52.68 2.20 -20.26
N HIS A 5 -52.95 1.19 -19.44
CA HIS A 5 -52.75 1.18 -17.99
C HIS A 5 -51.27 1.39 -17.65
N ASP A 6 -50.97 2.50 -16.99
CA ASP A 6 -49.68 2.81 -16.37
C ASP A 6 -49.44 1.86 -15.18
N VAL A 7 -48.66 0.79 -15.42
CA VAL A 7 -48.15 -0.10 -14.38
C VAL A 7 -46.88 0.54 -13.84
N ARG A 8 -47.02 1.26 -12.72
CA ARG A 8 -45.90 1.63 -11.86
C ARG A 8 -45.24 0.35 -11.30
N HIS A 9 -44.26 -0.17 -12.02
CA HIS A 9 -43.29 -1.11 -11.48
C HIS A 9 -42.44 -0.38 -10.44
N ARG A 10 -42.85 -0.51 -9.17
CA ARG A 10 -42.04 -0.17 -8.00
C ARG A 10 -40.97 -1.26 -7.86
N LEU A 11 -39.75 -1.00 -8.30
CA LEU A 11 -38.59 -1.87 -8.04
C LEU A 11 -38.18 -1.74 -6.55
N PRO A 12 -37.97 -2.85 -5.83
CA PRO A 12 -37.45 -2.84 -4.47
C PRO A 12 -35.92 -2.91 -4.47
N GLY A 13 -35.28 -2.18 -3.56
CA GLY A 13 -33.85 -2.32 -3.27
C GLY A 13 -33.08 -1.02 -3.42
N GLU A 14 -33.01 -0.25 -2.34
CA GLU A 14 -31.93 0.72 -2.13
C GLU A 14 -30.59 -0.01 -2.28
N VAL A 15 -29.96 0.18 -3.44
CA VAL A 15 -28.54 -0.05 -3.64
C VAL A 15 -27.82 0.93 -2.72
N LEU A 16 -27.38 0.44 -1.55
CA LEU A 16 -26.51 1.20 -0.66
C LEU A 16 -25.16 1.35 -1.37
N ILE A 17 -25.08 2.41 -2.16
CA ILE A 17 -23.92 2.87 -2.90
C ILE A 17 -22.72 2.86 -1.93
N LEU A 18 -21.66 2.15 -2.30
CA LEU A 18 -20.29 2.42 -1.82
C LEU A 18 -19.87 3.80 -2.32
N LYS A 19 -20.51 4.84 -1.76
CA LYS A 19 -20.16 6.22 -2.01
C LYS A 19 -19.01 6.51 -1.07
N LEU A 20 -17.80 6.36 -1.61
CA LEU A 20 -16.63 7.02 -1.04
C LEU A 20 -16.96 8.52 -0.89
N PRO A 21 -16.68 9.14 0.25
CA PRO A 21 -16.87 10.58 0.39
C PRO A 21 -15.96 11.33 -0.60
N PRO A 22 -16.36 12.55 -1.02
CA PRO A 22 -15.49 13.43 -1.79
C PRO A 22 -14.26 13.79 -0.94
N VAL A 23 -13.07 13.57 -1.51
CA VAL A 23 -11.80 14.11 -1.01
C VAL A 23 -11.92 15.64 -1.11
N ILE A 24 -12.03 16.31 0.03
CA ILE A 24 -12.15 17.77 0.10
C ILE A 24 -10.75 18.35 0.09
N ALA A 25 -10.35 18.96 -1.02
CA ALA A 25 -9.14 19.78 -1.08
C ALA A 25 -9.28 20.97 -0.12
N THR A 26 -8.45 21.01 0.92
CA THR A 26 -8.23 22.23 1.73
C THR A 26 -6.75 22.54 1.70
N ALA A 27 -6.42 23.60 0.98
CA ALA A 27 -5.13 24.26 1.01
C ALA A 27 -4.94 24.94 2.38
N ALA A 28 -3.80 24.74 3.01
CA ALA A 28 -3.33 25.59 4.09
C ALA A 28 -1.80 25.69 4.09
N ASP A 29 -1.40 26.91 3.79
CA ASP A 29 -0.10 27.58 3.88
C ASP A 29 0.60 27.39 5.24
N GLY A 30 1.94 27.44 5.28
CA GLY A 30 2.66 27.46 6.57
C GLY A 30 4.13 27.04 6.56
N GLN A 31 5.02 27.91 6.07
CA GLN A 31 6.47 27.92 6.35
C GLN A 31 6.74 28.00 7.86
N PRO A 32 7.84 27.40 8.37
CA PRO A 32 8.69 28.19 9.25
C PRO A 32 10.20 28.09 8.98
N ASP A 33 10.83 29.24 9.23
CA ASP A 33 12.26 29.52 9.30
C ASP A 33 13.07 28.53 10.16
N SER A 34 14.33 28.32 9.78
CA SER A 34 15.36 27.77 10.67
C SER A 34 16.69 28.48 10.44
N ARG A 35 17.00 29.40 11.35
CA ARG A 35 18.34 29.99 11.55
C ARG A 35 19.05 29.28 12.69
N ALA A 36 20.39 29.27 12.58
CA ALA A 36 21.40 28.94 13.60
C ALA A 36 21.63 27.43 13.82
N SER A 37 22.85 26.91 13.95
CA SER A 37 24.15 27.54 14.16
C SER A 37 25.28 26.62 13.67
N LEU A 38 26.34 27.27 13.16
CA LEU A 38 27.66 26.71 12.91
C LEU A 38 28.43 26.58 14.23
N ARG A 39 29.21 25.50 14.37
CA ARG A 39 30.39 25.32 15.24
C ARG A 39 31.07 24.04 14.76
N ASP A 40 32.01 24.08 13.82
CA ASP A 40 33.44 24.37 14.00
C ASP A 40 34.05 23.80 15.30
N SER A 41 34.93 22.80 15.14
CA SER A 41 36.37 22.90 15.47
C SER A 41 37.00 21.56 15.84
N ARG A 42 37.81 21.08 14.89
CA ARG A 42 39.20 20.59 15.01
C ARG A 42 39.64 20.09 16.40
N ALA A 43 40.22 18.88 16.45
CA ALA A 43 41.57 18.69 16.97
C ALA A 43 42.16 17.31 16.63
N VAL A 44 43.10 17.33 15.69
CA VAL A 44 44.46 16.78 15.81
C VAL A 44 44.78 15.91 17.04
N ARG A 45 45.41 14.75 16.79
CA ARG A 45 46.81 14.50 17.18
C ARG A 45 47.33 13.19 16.61
N ALA A 46 48.34 13.32 15.75
CA ALA A 46 49.24 12.25 15.36
C ALA A 46 50.24 11.99 16.49
N TRP A 47 50.52 10.72 16.77
CA TRP A 47 51.80 10.31 17.31
C TRP A 47 52.28 9.04 16.62
N ASP A 48 53.43 9.19 15.99
CA ASP A 48 54.27 8.18 15.40
C ASP A 48 54.52 7.00 16.33
N ARG A 49 54.58 5.77 15.77
CA ARG A 49 55.70 4.85 15.97
C ARG A 49 55.92 4.00 14.72
N LEU A 50 57.15 4.05 14.22
CA LEU A 50 57.64 3.37 13.03
C LEU A 50 58.06 1.90 13.31
N ARG A 51 58.08 1.15 12.19
CA ARG A 51 58.90 -0.03 11.84
C ARG A 51 58.27 -1.42 12.07
N PRO A 52 58.71 -2.46 11.33
CA PRO A 52 59.02 -2.52 9.89
C PRO A 52 58.30 -3.70 9.20
N VAL A 53 58.16 -3.58 7.88
CA VAL A 53 57.80 -4.67 6.96
C VAL A 53 58.83 -5.80 7.02
N ARG A 54 58.38 -7.06 7.17
CA ARG A 54 58.99 -8.22 6.50
C ARG A 54 58.16 -9.51 6.61
N SER A 55 58.09 -10.17 5.45
CA SER A 55 57.90 -11.61 5.21
C SER A 55 56.49 -12.21 5.28
N THR A 56 55.88 -12.26 4.09
CA THR A 56 55.39 -13.48 3.42
C THR A 56 54.99 -14.65 4.32
N LEU A 57 53.69 -14.92 4.44
CA LEU A 57 53.19 -16.25 4.73
C LEU A 57 51.80 -16.47 4.11
N CYS A 58 51.76 -17.49 3.24
CA CYS A 58 50.65 -18.37 2.93
C CYS A 58 49.30 -17.77 2.50
N THR A 59 49.10 -17.85 1.18
CA THR A 59 47.83 -18.02 0.48
C THR A 59 46.90 -19.00 1.22
N ALA A 60 45.99 -18.47 2.03
CA ALA A 60 44.76 -19.13 2.42
C ALA A 60 43.62 -18.14 2.12
N LEU A 61 43.28 -18.03 0.83
CA LEU A 61 42.08 -17.36 0.37
C LEU A 61 40.90 -18.25 0.80
N LEU A 62 40.56 -18.17 2.09
CA LEU A 62 39.25 -18.57 2.58
C LEU A 62 38.25 -17.68 1.86
N PHE A 63 37.61 -18.26 0.83
CA PHE A 63 36.31 -17.84 0.34
C PHE A 63 35.32 -17.96 1.50
N ALA A 64 35.38 -16.99 2.42
CA ALA A 64 34.21 -16.61 3.20
C ALA A 64 33.27 -15.95 2.20
N LEU A 65 32.54 -16.79 1.47
CA LEU A 65 31.33 -16.43 0.78
C LEU A 65 30.32 -16.10 1.90
N GLY A 66 30.53 -14.95 2.55
CA GLY A 66 29.54 -14.36 3.40
C GLY A 66 28.35 -14.16 2.51
N ALA A 67 27.30 -14.96 2.72
CA ALA A 67 25.97 -14.57 2.30
C ALA A 67 25.74 -13.22 2.97
N THR A 68 26.01 -12.13 2.25
CA THR A 68 25.52 -10.82 2.65
C THR A 68 24.03 -11.03 2.80
N PRO A 69 23.47 -10.90 4.02
CA PRO A 69 22.03 -10.87 4.13
C PRO A 69 21.61 -9.81 3.12
N ALA A 70 20.77 -10.19 2.15
CA ALA A 70 20.18 -9.23 1.26
C ALA A 70 19.56 -8.20 2.20
N LEU A 71 20.19 -7.03 2.29
CA LEU A 71 19.71 -5.92 3.11
C LEU A 71 18.37 -5.60 2.48
N ALA A 72 17.31 -6.13 3.08
CA ALA A 72 15.97 -5.75 2.73
C ALA A 72 15.95 -4.22 2.82
N GLY A 73 15.67 -3.57 1.69
CA GLY A 73 15.81 -2.12 1.56
C GLY A 73 14.99 -1.37 2.61
N ALA A 74 15.36 -0.12 2.89
CA ALA A 74 14.61 0.73 3.81
C ALA A 74 13.11 0.81 3.41
N PRO A 75 12.19 1.04 4.37
CA PRO A 75 10.75 1.10 4.10
C PRO A 75 10.37 2.03 2.94
N GLN A 76 10.95 3.23 2.88
CA GLN A 76 10.72 4.19 1.82
C GLN A 76 11.21 3.68 0.46
N GLU A 77 12.32 2.95 0.43
CA GLU A 77 12.81 2.34 -0.81
C GLU A 77 11.87 1.23 -1.29
N ARG A 78 11.29 0.46 -0.36
CA ARG A 78 10.25 -0.51 -0.70
C ARG A 78 9.00 0.15 -1.31
N VAL A 79 8.52 1.24 -0.70
CA VAL A 79 7.39 2.02 -1.25
C VAL A 79 7.74 2.56 -2.64
N ARG A 80 8.95 3.11 -2.79
CA ARG A 80 9.43 3.64 -4.08
C ARG A 80 9.42 2.58 -5.17
N GLN A 81 10.00 1.42 -4.90
CA GLN A 81 10.01 0.30 -5.84
C GLN A 81 8.60 -0.12 -6.26
N THR A 82 7.66 -0.19 -5.32
CA THR A 82 6.26 -0.52 -5.62
C THR A 82 5.62 0.55 -6.51
N VAL A 83 5.74 1.83 -6.15
CA VAL A 83 5.18 2.95 -6.91
C VAL A 83 5.78 3.02 -8.31
N ASP A 84 7.10 2.91 -8.43
CA ASP A 84 7.80 2.96 -9.71
C ASP A 84 7.43 1.79 -10.61
N ALA A 85 7.31 0.58 -10.06
CA ALA A 85 6.87 -0.59 -10.80
C ALA A 85 5.44 -0.43 -11.34
N VAL A 86 4.52 0.11 -10.54
CA VAL A 86 3.16 0.41 -11.02
C VAL A 86 3.17 1.53 -12.06
N SER A 87 3.91 2.61 -11.82
CA SER A 87 4.03 3.73 -12.77
C SER A 87 4.64 3.29 -14.10
N ALA A 88 5.57 2.34 -14.10
CA ALA A 88 6.13 1.77 -15.33
C ALA A 88 5.06 1.02 -16.15
N VAL A 89 4.16 0.28 -15.49
CA VAL A 89 3.04 -0.41 -16.16
C VAL A 89 1.99 0.59 -16.65
N VAL A 90 1.68 1.61 -15.86
CA VAL A 90 0.66 2.61 -16.18
C VAL A 90 1.06 3.49 -17.37
N ASN A 91 2.34 3.85 -17.47
CA ASN A 91 2.84 4.75 -18.50
C ASN A 91 3.53 4.01 -19.67
N ASP A 92 3.39 2.68 -19.78
CA ASP A 92 3.95 1.90 -20.88
C ASP A 92 3.17 2.16 -22.18
N PRO A 93 3.78 2.77 -23.22
CA PRO A 93 3.12 3.04 -24.48
C PRO A 93 2.55 1.80 -25.18
N GLN A 94 3.10 0.61 -24.90
CA GLN A 94 2.62 -0.66 -25.45
C GLN A 94 1.33 -1.16 -24.78
N LEU A 95 0.98 -0.60 -23.61
CA LEU A 95 -0.21 -0.95 -22.81
C LEU A 95 -1.29 0.15 -22.82
N GLU A 96 -1.11 1.21 -23.61
CA GLU A 96 -2.04 2.34 -23.73
C GLU A 96 -3.33 1.98 -24.48
N ALA A 97 -3.26 1.05 -25.44
CA ALA A 97 -4.40 0.67 -26.25
C ALA A 97 -5.54 0.09 -25.38
N SER A 98 -6.79 0.42 -25.68
CA SER A 98 -7.95 -0.07 -24.91
C SER A 98 -8.06 -1.60 -24.89
N SER A 99 -7.56 -2.28 -25.92
CA SER A 99 -7.46 -3.75 -25.99
C SER A 99 -6.46 -4.35 -24.98
N LYS A 100 -5.56 -3.54 -24.41
CA LYS A 100 -4.56 -3.91 -23.42
C LYS A 100 -4.94 -3.58 -21.98
N GLU A 101 -6.15 -3.06 -21.78
CA GLU A 101 -6.66 -2.71 -20.45
C GLU A 101 -6.58 -3.90 -19.47
N HIS A 102 -6.96 -5.10 -19.93
CA HIS A 102 -6.90 -6.30 -19.10
C HIS A 102 -5.46 -6.64 -18.69
N ASP A 103 -4.54 -6.71 -19.66
CA ASP A 103 -3.12 -6.97 -19.44
C ASP A 103 -2.50 -5.95 -18.46
N ARG A 104 -2.87 -4.68 -18.59
CA ARG A 104 -2.39 -3.61 -17.69
C ARG A 104 -2.89 -3.81 -16.26
N ARG A 105 -4.18 -4.12 -16.08
CA ARG A 105 -4.76 -4.42 -14.76
C ARG A 105 -4.09 -5.63 -14.12
N GLU A 106 -3.88 -6.71 -14.86
CA GLU A 106 -3.24 -7.92 -14.35
C GLU A 106 -1.81 -7.66 -13.88
N ARG A 107 -1.03 -6.89 -14.65
CA ARG A 107 0.34 -6.50 -14.27
C ARG A 107 0.37 -5.64 -13.01
N VAL A 108 -0.53 -4.67 -12.88
CA VAL A 108 -0.65 -3.86 -11.66
C VAL A 108 -1.07 -4.70 -10.46
N ALA A 109 -2.06 -5.59 -10.64
CA ALA A 109 -2.51 -6.51 -9.60
C ALA A 109 -1.35 -7.37 -9.08
N LYS A 110 -0.49 -7.88 -9.96
CA LYS A 110 0.72 -8.62 -9.58
C LYS A 110 1.68 -7.79 -8.72
N VAL A 111 1.96 -6.54 -9.09
CA VAL A 111 2.84 -5.66 -8.30
C VAL A 111 2.27 -5.39 -6.92
N ILE A 112 0.95 -5.14 -6.84
CA ILE A 112 0.24 -4.97 -5.56
C ILE A 112 0.37 -6.26 -4.74
N HIS A 113 0.13 -7.42 -5.35
CA HIS A 113 0.16 -8.70 -4.67
C HIS A 113 1.51 -9.00 -4.01
N GLU A 114 2.60 -8.70 -4.71
CA GLU A 114 3.97 -8.94 -4.21
C GLU A 114 4.43 -7.90 -3.17
N SER A 115 3.80 -6.73 -3.15
CA SER A 115 4.22 -5.60 -2.31
C SER A 115 3.45 -5.50 -0.99
N PHE A 116 2.25 -6.08 -0.91
CA PHE A 116 1.33 -5.91 0.21
C PHE A 116 1.31 -7.12 1.15
N ASP A 117 1.04 -6.86 2.44
CA ASP A 117 0.79 -7.87 3.48
C ASP A 117 -0.72 -8.03 3.69
N PHE A 118 -1.35 -8.80 2.80
CA PHE A 118 -2.79 -9.03 2.85
C PHE A 118 -3.24 -9.74 4.14
N GLY A 119 -2.38 -10.55 4.76
CA GLY A 119 -2.69 -11.18 6.04
C GLY A 119 -2.89 -10.14 7.14
N THR A 120 -1.94 -9.19 7.26
CA THR A 120 -2.08 -8.07 8.18
C THR A 120 -3.26 -7.18 7.82
N MET A 121 -3.45 -6.83 6.55
CA MET A 121 -4.55 -5.97 6.10
C MET A 121 -5.92 -6.59 6.41
N ALA A 122 -6.11 -7.88 6.12
CA ALA A 122 -7.35 -8.59 6.40
C ALA A 122 -7.63 -8.62 7.90
N ARG A 123 -6.61 -8.91 8.72
CA ARG A 123 -6.71 -8.86 10.18
C ARG A 123 -7.09 -7.48 10.69
N GLU A 124 -6.42 -6.42 10.21
CA GLU A 124 -6.72 -5.04 10.61
C GLU A 124 -8.12 -4.61 10.16
N SER A 125 -8.58 -5.11 9.01
CA SER A 125 -9.93 -4.88 8.48
C SER A 125 -11.02 -5.62 9.25
N LEU A 126 -10.75 -6.77 9.86
CA LEU A 126 -11.71 -7.43 10.78
C LEU A 126 -11.65 -6.88 12.20
N GLY A 127 -10.53 -6.25 12.58
CA GLY A 127 -10.35 -5.67 13.90
C GLY A 127 -10.57 -6.72 15.01
N PRO A 128 -11.35 -6.41 16.06
CA PRO A 128 -11.58 -7.32 17.19
C PRO A 128 -12.16 -8.68 16.78
N HIS A 129 -12.99 -8.73 15.74
CA HIS A 129 -13.65 -9.95 15.28
C HIS A 129 -12.66 -11.02 14.79
N TRP A 130 -11.41 -10.65 14.45
CA TRP A 130 -10.37 -11.59 14.06
C TRP A 130 -10.04 -12.61 15.16
N ALA A 131 -10.11 -12.19 16.42
CA ALA A 131 -9.77 -13.03 17.56
C ALA A 131 -10.71 -14.25 17.68
N ASP A 132 -11.97 -14.08 17.28
CA ASP A 132 -13.01 -15.10 17.38
C ASP A 132 -12.96 -16.17 16.27
N LEU A 133 -12.17 -15.91 15.21
CA LEU A 133 -12.07 -16.83 14.07
C LEU A 133 -11.08 -17.97 14.32
N VAL A 134 -11.47 -19.18 13.91
CA VAL A 134 -10.55 -20.33 13.83
C VAL A 134 -9.58 -20.20 12.64
N PRO A 135 -8.43 -20.90 12.62
CA PRO A 135 -7.42 -20.76 11.57
C PRO A 135 -7.99 -20.90 10.15
N GLU A 136 -8.88 -21.86 9.91
CA GLU A 136 -9.48 -22.10 8.60
C GLU A 136 -10.35 -20.93 8.13
N GLN A 137 -11.05 -20.27 9.06
CA GLN A 137 -11.84 -19.07 8.77
C GLN A 137 -10.94 -17.87 8.49
N ARG A 138 -9.80 -17.76 9.18
CA ARG A 138 -8.81 -16.71 8.92
C ARG A 138 -8.23 -16.84 7.53
N ASP A 139 -7.80 -18.04 7.14
CA ASP A 139 -7.21 -18.30 5.82
C ASP A 139 -8.24 -18.05 4.70
N ARG A 140 -9.46 -18.55 4.86
CA ARG A 140 -10.55 -18.28 3.91
C ARG A 140 -10.81 -16.77 3.79
N PHE A 141 -10.86 -16.06 4.91
CA PHE A 141 -11.14 -14.63 4.90
C PHE A 141 -10.01 -13.83 4.24
N VAL A 142 -8.74 -14.16 4.51
CA VAL A 142 -7.59 -13.52 3.85
C VAL A 142 -7.71 -13.67 2.34
N GLY A 143 -7.99 -14.88 1.84
CA GLY A 143 -8.16 -15.12 0.40
C GLY A 143 -9.30 -14.32 -0.23
N LEU A 144 -10.44 -14.20 0.46
CA LEU A 144 -11.58 -13.41 -0.02
C LEU A 144 -11.31 -11.90 0.05
N PHE A 145 -10.68 -11.44 1.13
CA PHE A 145 -10.29 -10.04 1.30
C PHE A 145 -9.30 -9.62 0.22
N THR A 146 -8.28 -10.42 -0.07
CA THR A 146 -7.30 -10.15 -1.14
C THR A 146 -7.99 -9.93 -2.48
N GLN A 147 -8.87 -10.86 -2.89
CA GLN A 147 -9.62 -10.74 -4.15
C GLN A 147 -10.50 -9.48 -4.17
N LEU A 148 -11.19 -9.19 -3.06
CA LEU A 148 -12.03 -8.01 -2.93
C LEU A 148 -11.20 -6.72 -3.02
N PHE A 149 -10.05 -6.69 -2.37
CA PHE A 149 -9.14 -5.54 -2.37
C PHE A 149 -8.59 -5.29 -3.77
N GLU A 150 -7.98 -6.30 -4.39
CA GLU A 150 -7.38 -6.19 -5.73
C GLU A 150 -8.41 -5.66 -6.73
N ARG A 151 -9.64 -6.17 -6.68
CA ARG A 151 -10.74 -5.73 -7.54
C ARG A 151 -11.28 -4.33 -7.25
N SER A 152 -11.24 -3.91 -5.98
CA SER A 152 -11.74 -2.59 -5.58
C SER A 152 -10.74 -1.47 -5.91
N TYR A 153 -9.44 -1.79 -5.98
CA TYR A 153 -8.38 -0.78 -6.04
C TYR A 153 -7.54 -0.79 -7.32
N ASP A 154 -7.62 -1.81 -8.18
CA ASP A 154 -6.91 -1.82 -9.47
C ASP A 154 -7.19 -0.57 -10.33
N ARG A 155 -8.46 -0.21 -10.51
CA ARG A 155 -8.90 0.97 -11.26
C ARG A 155 -8.52 2.27 -10.57
N LEU A 156 -8.50 2.29 -9.23
CA LEU A 156 -8.12 3.46 -8.46
C LEU A 156 -6.63 3.74 -8.67
N VAL A 157 -5.79 2.72 -8.51
CA VAL A 157 -4.35 2.83 -8.69
C VAL A 157 -4.01 3.31 -10.10
N LEU A 158 -4.61 2.70 -11.14
CA LEU A 158 -4.43 3.13 -12.53
C LEU A 158 -4.83 4.61 -12.72
N ARG A 159 -5.98 5.03 -12.19
CA ARG A 159 -6.49 6.40 -12.36
C ARG A 159 -5.64 7.45 -11.63
N PHE A 160 -5.18 7.15 -10.42
CA PHE A 160 -4.48 8.13 -9.59
C PHE A 160 -3.01 8.25 -9.94
N LEU A 161 -2.35 7.15 -10.34
CA LEU A 161 -0.94 7.19 -10.71
C LEU A 161 -0.72 7.68 -12.14
N ALA A 162 -1.67 7.48 -13.05
CA ALA A 162 -1.58 7.95 -14.42
C ALA A 162 -1.36 9.47 -14.48
N GLY A 163 -0.25 9.89 -15.10
CA GLY A 163 0.11 11.29 -15.26
C GLY A 163 0.38 12.05 -13.95
N SER A 164 0.61 11.33 -12.85
CA SER A 164 1.04 11.92 -11.57
C SER A 164 2.52 11.68 -11.32
N THR A 165 3.12 12.48 -10.43
CA THR A 165 4.47 12.27 -9.90
C THR A 165 4.38 12.09 -8.40
N THR A 166 5.08 11.09 -7.85
CA THR A 166 5.11 10.84 -6.41
C THR A 166 6.29 11.56 -5.76
N THR A 167 6.03 12.35 -4.74
CA THR A 167 7.05 12.91 -3.84
C THR A 167 7.12 12.07 -2.56
N TYR A 168 8.31 11.98 -1.97
CA TYR A 168 8.56 11.22 -0.75
C TYR A 168 8.94 12.20 0.37
N GLY A 169 8.26 12.07 1.50
CA GLY A 169 8.41 12.91 2.68
C GLY A 169 9.08 12.18 3.84
N ALA A 170 8.56 12.40 5.04
CA ALA A 170 9.10 11.80 6.26
C ALA A 170 8.90 10.27 6.30
N GLU A 171 9.90 9.57 6.83
CA GLU A 171 9.82 8.16 7.21
C GLU A 171 9.94 8.05 8.74
N SER A 172 9.11 7.20 9.34
CA SER A 172 9.27 6.76 10.73
C SER A 172 9.30 5.24 10.80
N VAL A 173 10.19 4.71 11.63
CA VAL A 173 10.37 3.26 11.83
C VAL A 173 10.33 2.98 13.32
N ASP A 174 9.48 2.04 13.72
CA ASP A 174 9.38 1.52 15.08
C ASP A 174 9.36 -0.02 15.03
N ALA A 175 10.50 -0.61 15.39
CA ALA A 175 10.76 -2.05 15.32
C ALA A 175 10.38 -2.67 13.97
N LYS A 176 9.21 -3.33 13.89
CA LYS A 176 8.70 -4.02 12.69
C LYS A 176 7.59 -3.25 11.98
N ARG A 177 7.36 -1.98 12.34
CA ARG A 177 6.37 -1.10 11.72
C ARG A 177 7.07 0.13 11.17
N ALA A 178 6.57 0.64 10.05
CA ALA A 178 7.03 1.90 9.49
C ALA A 178 5.88 2.70 8.89
N VAL A 179 6.05 4.01 8.81
CA VAL A 179 5.18 4.92 8.06
C VAL A 179 6.05 5.73 7.11
N VAL A 180 5.69 5.72 5.84
CA VAL A 180 6.34 6.50 4.78
C VAL A 180 5.31 7.48 4.24
N LYS A 181 5.57 8.78 4.43
CA LYS A 181 4.70 9.83 3.89
C LYS A 181 5.05 10.11 2.43
N THR A 182 4.04 10.21 1.58
CA THR A 182 4.20 10.58 0.18
C THR A 182 3.09 11.54 -0.25
N ALA A 183 3.25 12.15 -1.42
CA ALA A 183 2.16 12.85 -2.06
C ALA A 183 2.15 12.61 -3.57
N LEU A 184 0.96 12.48 -4.15
CA LEU A 184 0.77 12.41 -5.59
C LEU A 184 0.50 13.80 -6.14
N LEU A 185 1.41 14.31 -6.97
CA LEU A 185 1.29 15.58 -7.67
C LEU A 185 0.73 15.36 -9.07
N ARG A 186 -0.41 15.98 -9.38
CA ARG A 186 -1.00 15.94 -10.73
C ARG A 186 -0.60 17.16 -11.56
N LYS A 187 -0.73 17.03 -12.89
CA LYS A 187 -0.44 18.12 -13.86
C LYS A 187 -1.23 19.43 -13.63
N GLY A 188 -2.32 19.38 -12.85
CA GLY A 188 -3.11 20.56 -12.47
C GLY A 188 -2.65 21.28 -11.18
N GLY A 189 -1.61 20.79 -10.51
CA GLY A 189 -1.15 21.34 -9.23
C GLY A 189 -1.83 20.75 -7.99
N ASP A 190 -2.84 19.91 -8.18
CA ASP A 190 -3.46 19.16 -7.07
C ASP A 190 -2.46 18.18 -6.45
N GLU A 191 -2.32 18.27 -5.14
CA GLU A 191 -1.54 17.36 -4.31
C GLU A 191 -2.49 16.46 -3.52
N LEU A 192 -2.24 15.15 -3.57
CA LEU A 192 -2.98 14.17 -2.77
C LEU A 192 -2.02 13.47 -1.81
N PRO A 193 -2.11 13.73 -0.49
CA PRO A 193 -1.33 13.03 0.52
C PRO A 193 -1.65 11.53 0.53
N VAL A 194 -0.61 10.70 0.54
CA VAL A 194 -0.71 9.24 0.65
C VAL A 194 0.35 8.75 1.63
N ASP A 195 -0.08 8.25 2.79
CA ASP A 195 0.82 7.63 3.76
C ASP A 195 0.77 6.10 3.61
N TYR A 196 1.93 5.48 3.45
CA TYR A 196 2.09 4.03 3.42
C TYR A 196 2.49 3.52 4.79
N ARG A 197 1.72 2.57 5.33
CA ARG A 197 2.09 1.85 6.56
C ARG A 197 2.67 0.50 6.16
N LEU A 198 3.78 0.12 6.78
CA LEU A 198 4.48 -1.11 6.45
C LEU A 198 4.67 -1.99 7.68
N THR A 199 4.68 -3.31 7.46
CA THR A 199 5.12 -4.34 8.39
C THR A 199 6.38 -5.02 7.86
N ALA A 200 7.31 -5.35 8.76
CA ALA A 200 8.47 -6.17 8.43
C ALA A 200 8.25 -7.62 8.87
N ASP A 201 8.41 -8.56 7.94
CA ASP A 201 8.51 -10.00 8.23
C ASP A 201 9.80 -10.57 7.64
N GLY A 202 10.57 -11.29 8.46
CA GLY A 202 11.90 -11.78 8.06
C GLY A 202 12.86 -10.68 7.59
N GLY A 203 12.66 -9.43 8.03
CA GLY A 203 13.39 -8.24 7.57
C GLY A 203 12.84 -7.62 6.29
N VAL A 204 11.90 -8.27 5.60
CA VAL A 204 11.28 -7.76 4.36
C VAL A 204 10.09 -6.87 4.70
N TRP A 205 10.13 -5.62 4.25
CA TRP A 205 8.99 -4.70 4.38
C TRP A 205 7.90 -5.02 3.37
N LYS A 206 6.64 -4.99 3.82
CA LYS A 206 5.45 -5.07 3.00
C LYS A 206 4.46 -4.00 3.42
N ILE A 207 3.70 -3.47 2.46
CA ILE A 207 2.66 -2.47 2.73
C ILE A 207 1.50 -3.15 3.44
N SER A 208 1.18 -2.70 4.65
CA SER A 208 0.14 -3.26 5.51
C SER A 208 -1.11 -2.40 5.59
N ASP A 209 -1.06 -1.15 5.13
CA ASP A 209 -2.21 -0.25 4.96
C ASP A 209 -1.78 0.97 4.11
N VAL A 210 -2.74 1.62 3.47
CA VAL A 210 -2.55 2.88 2.74
C VAL A 210 -3.55 3.89 3.28
N VAL A 211 -3.10 5.10 3.57
CA VAL A 211 -3.94 6.19 4.06
C VAL A 211 -3.95 7.29 3.01
N VAL A 212 -5.10 7.49 2.36
CA VAL A 212 -5.27 8.50 1.32
C VAL A 212 -6.08 9.65 1.91
N ASP A 213 -5.53 10.86 1.90
CA ASP A 213 -6.18 12.04 2.49
C ASP A 213 -6.69 11.80 3.92
N GLY A 214 -5.85 11.18 4.75
CA GLY A 214 -6.20 10.82 6.13
C GLY A 214 -7.13 9.60 6.30
N VAL A 215 -7.64 9.02 5.21
CA VAL A 215 -8.55 7.87 5.24
C VAL A 215 -7.80 6.56 4.97
N SER A 216 -7.74 5.69 5.98
CA SER A 216 -7.16 4.34 5.88
C SER A 216 -8.04 3.41 5.04
N LEU A 217 -7.43 2.67 4.12
CA LEU A 217 -8.13 1.66 3.33
C LEU A 217 -8.61 0.50 4.21
N CYS A 218 -7.74 -0.03 5.08
CA CYS A 218 -8.13 -1.08 6.04
C CYS A 218 -9.20 -0.58 7.03
N GLY A 219 -9.09 0.66 7.49
CA GLY A 219 -10.09 1.29 8.35
C GLY A 219 -11.47 1.42 7.68
N ASN A 220 -11.49 1.75 6.39
CA ASN A 220 -12.73 1.83 5.61
C ASN A 220 -13.40 0.45 5.44
N PHE A 221 -12.62 -0.61 5.17
CA PHE A 221 -13.16 -1.98 5.19
C PHE A 221 -13.67 -2.36 6.57
N ARG A 222 -12.92 -2.03 7.62
CA ARG A 222 -13.32 -2.31 9.01
C ARG A 222 -14.68 -1.73 9.35
N ALA A 223 -14.94 -0.47 9.02
CA ALA A 223 -16.25 0.13 9.28
C ALA A 223 -17.41 -0.67 8.65
N GLN A 224 -17.20 -1.23 7.46
CA GLN A 224 -18.20 -2.02 6.74
C GLN A 224 -18.33 -3.46 7.28
N PHE A 225 -17.20 -4.10 7.55
CA PHE A 225 -17.16 -5.46 8.09
C PHE A 225 -17.73 -5.48 9.50
N ASP A 226 -17.34 -4.55 10.36
CA ASP A 226 -17.89 -4.36 11.70
C ASP A 226 -19.43 -4.20 11.67
N LYS A 227 -19.95 -3.40 10.73
CA LYS A 227 -21.41 -3.25 10.55
C LYS A 227 -22.08 -4.57 10.18
N THR A 228 -21.46 -5.36 9.32
CA THR A 228 -21.99 -6.66 8.87
C THR A 228 -21.89 -7.71 9.98
N MET A 229 -20.73 -7.81 10.65
CA MET A 229 -20.48 -8.76 11.73
C MET A 229 -21.42 -8.54 12.91
N ARG A 230 -21.73 -7.28 13.26
CA ARG A 230 -22.72 -6.97 14.31
C ARG A 230 -24.16 -7.27 13.92
N ALA A 231 -24.50 -7.13 12.64
CA ALA A 231 -25.86 -7.34 12.15
C ALA A 231 -26.15 -8.81 11.78
N SER A 232 -25.11 -9.63 11.60
CA SER A 232 -25.22 -10.98 11.07
C SER A 232 -24.16 -11.89 11.71
N SER A 233 -23.27 -12.49 10.92
CA SER A 233 -22.23 -13.43 11.36
C SER A 233 -21.03 -13.37 10.41
N TYR A 234 -19.97 -14.12 10.75
CA TYR A 234 -18.85 -14.37 9.84
C TYR A 234 -19.32 -14.94 8.49
N ASP A 235 -20.21 -15.93 8.49
CA ASP A 235 -20.74 -16.51 7.26
C ASP A 235 -21.54 -15.50 6.44
N GLY A 236 -22.30 -14.63 7.11
CA GLY A 236 -23.01 -13.53 6.47
C GLY A 236 -22.07 -12.50 5.82
N LEU A 237 -20.91 -12.23 6.45
CA LEU A 237 -19.88 -11.40 5.86
C LEU A 237 -19.24 -12.07 4.62
N VAL A 238 -18.85 -13.33 4.75
CA VAL A 238 -18.28 -14.11 3.65
C VAL A 238 -19.22 -14.15 2.45
N GLN A 239 -20.50 -14.45 2.67
CA GLN A 239 -21.51 -14.48 1.62
C GLN A 239 -21.61 -13.13 0.89
N ARG A 240 -21.59 -12.01 1.63
CA ARG A 240 -21.61 -10.67 1.01
C ARG A 240 -20.38 -10.39 0.15
N ILE A 241 -19.20 -10.81 0.60
CA ILE A 241 -17.96 -10.65 -0.18
C ILE A 241 -18.05 -11.48 -1.47
N GLU A 242 -18.45 -12.74 -1.36
CA GLU A 242 -18.60 -13.66 -2.51
C GLU A 242 -19.63 -13.14 -3.52
N THR A 243 -20.79 -12.64 -3.05
CA THR A 243 -21.79 -12.00 -3.92
C THR A 243 -21.20 -10.82 -4.68
N LYS A 244 -20.50 -9.91 -3.98
CA LYS A 244 -19.89 -8.75 -4.63
C LYS A 244 -18.83 -9.12 -5.66
N LEU A 245 -18.01 -10.13 -5.37
CA LEU A 245 -17.02 -10.64 -6.31
C LEU A 245 -17.66 -11.31 -7.55
N ALA A 246 -18.88 -11.83 -7.42
CA ALA A 246 -19.63 -12.42 -8.53
C ALA A 246 -20.32 -11.36 -9.41
N GLU A 247 -20.88 -10.31 -8.82
CA GLU A 247 -21.59 -9.23 -9.53
C GLU A 247 -20.70 -8.40 -10.45
N GLU A 248 -19.42 -8.26 -10.11
CA GLU A 248 -18.50 -7.41 -10.85
C GLU A 248 -17.77 -8.16 -12.00
N LYS A 249 -18.06 -9.45 -12.24
CA LYS A 249 -17.47 -10.30 -13.31
C LYS A 249 -17.75 -9.78 -14.71
#